data_AF-A0AAP5T5G0-F1
#
_entry.id   AF-A0AAP5T5G0-F1
#
_cell.length_a   1.000
_cell.length_b   1.000
_cell.length_c   1.000
_cell.angle_alpha   90.00
_cell.angle_beta   90.00
_cell.angle_gamma   90.00
#
_symmetry.space_group_name_H-M   'P 1'
#
loop_
_entity.id
_entity.type
_entity.pdbx_description
1 polymer ?
#
loop_
_entity_poly.entity_id
_entity_poly.type
_entity_poly.pdbx_seq_one_letter_code
_entity_poly.pdbx_strand_id
1 'polypeptide(L)'
;MNAHSASTTESGLGRRAVATGLAWSVPAVAMVSAAPSFAASLRKDPGINGWVLNSPEYHYFCRRSLEVNSAPSNPGPTLDGAPFGLYLYDVSKDASYSDAKLVYWVRGTHTATQNPITWQTATGHSSLWSGPVLGAPQVKADGFVYTPYTWKYTGTIDPANVASDGRLYLETFHVKATNFSMSENGQCLPLDYWTYREIVVDPDGPTGPQQPMTLSFERRNGPSGPYPPRAQGRSAVTPDAEATAELQQLSS
;
A
#
# COMPACT_ATOMS: atom_id res chain seq x y z
N MET A 1 65.39 61.34 18.16
CA MET A 1 66.02 61.42 19.49
C MET A 1 64.93 61.21 20.54
N ASN A 2 65.32 60.57 21.64
CA ASN A 2 64.62 60.39 22.91
C ASN A 2 63.80 59.10 23.09
N ALA A 3 64.46 58.20 23.83
CA ALA A 3 63.91 57.12 24.62
C ALA A 3 63.40 57.63 25.99
N HIS A 4 62.99 56.67 26.84
CA HIS A 4 62.69 56.72 28.29
C HIS A 4 61.20 56.87 28.64
N SER A 5 60.64 56.21 29.66
CA SER A 5 61.03 55.11 30.58
C SER A 5 59.70 54.76 31.30
N ALA A 6 59.26 53.51 31.36
CA ALA A 6 59.46 52.54 32.45
C ALA A 6 58.98 52.99 33.85
N SER A 7 58.03 52.26 34.42
CA SER A 7 57.94 51.91 35.86
C SER A 7 56.81 50.89 36.08
N THR A 8 57.11 49.60 36.30
CA THR A 8 57.21 48.86 37.60
C THR A 8 55.86 48.77 38.37
N THR A 9 55.41 47.63 38.92
CA THR A 9 56.16 46.51 39.55
C THR A 9 55.23 45.28 39.75
N GLU A 10 55.81 44.08 39.61
CA GLU A 10 55.79 42.89 40.51
C GLU A 10 54.46 42.33 41.09
N SER A 11 54.28 41.02 41.33
CA SER A 11 55.12 39.82 41.23
C SER A 11 54.28 38.56 41.53
N GLY A 12 54.69 37.42 40.96
CA GLY A 12 54.57 36.08 41.57
C GLY A 12 53.36 35.24 41.15
N LEU A 13 53.45 34.40 40.10
CA LEU A 13 54.06 33.05 39.99
C LEU A 13 53.12 31.89 40.39
N GLY A 14 52.71 31.10 39.38
CA GLY A 14 51.87 29.93 39.61
C GLY A 14 51.64 28.95 38.45
N ARG A 15 52.71 28.51 37.77
CA ARG A 15 52.88 27.20 37.09
C ARG A 15 52.15 26.94 35.73
N ARG A 16 52.97 26.77 34.66
CA ARG A 16 52.95 25.77 33.55
C ARG A 16 51.64 25.63 32.72
N ALA A 17 51.62 25.49 31.39
CA ALA A 17 52.62 25.42 30.33
C ALA A 17 51.91 25.60 28.97
N VAL A 18 52.64 26.19 28.02
CA VAL A 18 52.73 25.94 26.56
C VAL A 18 51.58 25.17 25.87
N ALA A 19 50.93 25.81 24.89
CA ALA A 19 50.98 25.37 23.48
C ALA A 19 50.31 26.40 22.56
N THR A 20 51.11 26.93 21.64
CA THR A 20 50.72 27.71 20.47
C THR A 20 49.94 26.80 19.51
N GLY A 21 48.67 27.10 19.27
CA GLY A 21 47.84 26.39 18.28
C GLY A 21 47.44 27.31 17.15
N LEU A 22 48.21 27.32 16.06
CA LEU A 22 47.70 27.73 14.74
C LEU A 22 46.73 26.64 14.27
N ALA A 23 45.43 26.91 14.28
CA ALA A 23 44.45 26.07 13.59
C ALA A 23 43.88 26.87 12.41
N TRP A 24 44.37 26.50 11.24
CA TRP A 24 43.92 26.96 9.94
C TRP A 24 42.44 26.66 9.74
N SER A 25 41.75 27.60 9.10
CA SER A 25 40.36 27.49 8.66
C SER A 25 40.11 26.16 7.95
N VAL A 26 39.31 25.28 8.56
CA VAL A 26 38.80 24.08 7.91
C VAL A 26 37.72 24.49 6.91
N PRO A 27 37.73 24.01 5.65
CA PRO A 27 36.61 24.21 4.75
C PRO A 27 35.36 23.59 5.37
N ALA A 28 34.31 24.40 5.55
CA ALA A 28 32.99 23.87 5.85
C ALA A 28 32.53 23.06 4.63
N VAL A 29 32.74 21.74 4.68
CA VAL A 29 32.06 20.83 3.77
C VAL A 29 30.59 20.91 4.15
N ALA A 30 29.81 21.65 3.36
CA ALA A 30 28.37 21.48 3.34
C ALA A 30 28.11 20.06 2.85
N MET A 31 28.03 19.11 3.78
CA MET A 31 27.44 17.82 3.49
C MET A 31 25.97 18.10 3.20
N VAL A 32 25.65 18.27 1.91
CA VAL A 32 24.32 18.00 1.42
C VAL A 32 24.12 16.53 1.72
N SER A 33 23.41 16.23 2.81
CA SER A 33 22.81 14.92 2.97
C SER A 33 21.85 14.77 1.80
N ALA A 34 22.33 14.19 0.70
CA ALA A 34 21.46 13.38 -0.10
C ALA A 34 20.87 12.38 0.90
N ALA A 35 19.62 12.60 1.31
CA ALA A 35 18.86 11.57 1.98
C ALA A 35 19.12 10.31 1.15
N PRO A 36 19.57 9.20 1.75
CA PRO A 36 19.78 7.99 0.98
C PRO A 36 18.53 7.80 0.15
N SER A 37 18.67 7.76 -1.18
CA SER A 37 17.69 7.07 -1.98
C SER A 37 17.74 5.65 -1.43
N PHE A 38 16.94 5.38 -0.41
CA PHE A 38 16.62 4.02 -0.06
C PHE A 38 16.14 3.48 -1.39
N ALA A 39 16.94 2.59 -1.98
CA ALA A 39 16.42 1.63 -2.90
C ALA A 39 15.37 0.90 -2.08
N ALA A 40 14.14 1.43 -2.06
CA ALA A 40 12.98 0.71 -1.60
C ALA A 40 12.96 -0.48 -2.54
N SER A 41 13.48 -1.60 -2.06
CA SER A 41 13.46 -2.83 -2.83
C SER A 41 12.00 -3.07 -3.18
N LEU A 42 11.76 -3.42 -4.45
CA LEU A 42 10.43 -3.73 -4.91
C LEU A 42 9.83 -4.75 -3.96
N ARG A 43 8.82 -4.33 -3.20
CA ARG A 43 8.20 -5.19 -2.22
C ARG A 43 7.31 -6.18 -2.97
N LYS A 44 7.75 -7.43 -3.04
CA LYS A 44 6.95 -8.55 -3.54
C LYS A 44 6.22 -9.15 -2.34
N ASP A 45 5.04 -8.61 -2.02
CA ASP A 45 4.17 -9.27 -1.05
C ASP A 45 3.51 -10.49 -1.75
N PRO A 46 3.16 -11.57 -1.03
CA PRO A 46 2.42 -12.68 -1.62
C PRO A 46 1.07 -12.20 -2.22
N GLY A 47 0.72 -12.60 -3.44
CA GLY A 47 -0.59 -12.35 -4.06
C GLY A 47 -0.60 -11.35 -5.23
N ILE A 48 -1.71 -10.62 -5.42
CA ILE A 48 -1.86 -9.62 -6.50
C ILE A 48 -1.25 -8.28 -6.07
N ASN A 49 -0.19 -7.89 -6.76
CA ASN A 49 0.67 -6.76 -6.43
C ASN A 49 0.57 -5.62 -7.44
N GLY A 50 1.29 -4.52 -7.17
CA GLY A 50 1.35 -3.32 -8.02
C GLY A 50 0.41 -2.20 -7.56
N TRP A 51 0.59 -1.00 -8.13
CA TRP A 51 -0.18 0.18 -7.75
C TRP A 51 -1.47 0.33 -8.55
N VAL A 52 -2.51 0.77 -7.85
CA VAL A 52 -3.76 1.22 -8.45
C VAL A 52 -3.93 2.67 -8.04
N LEU A 53 -4.15 3.55 -9.01
CA LEU A 53 -4.42 4.95 -8.76
C LEU A 53 -5.87 5.09 -8.30
N ASN A 54 -6.04 5.76 -7.16
CA ASN A 54 -7.36 6.12 -6.65
C ASN A 54 -7.49 7.64 -6.73
N SER A 55 -8.45 8.12 -7.51
CA SER A 55 -8.68 9.55 -7.77
C SER A 55 -10.00 9.98 -7.14
N PRO A 56 -10.01 10.36 -5.85
CA PRO A 56 -11.21 10.84 -5.20
C PRO A 56 -11.52 12.29 -5.62
N GLU A 57 -12.80 12.58 -5.82
CA GLU A 57 -13.31 13.93 -6.06
C GLU A 57 -14.30 14.30 -4.96
N TYR A 58 -14.21 15.55 -4.50
CA TYR A 58 -14.97 16.09 -3.39
C TYR A 58 -16.05 17.02 -3.92
N HIS A 59 -17.30 16.69 -3.65
CA HIS A 59 -18.46 17.48 -4.03
C HIS A 59 -19.11 18.09 -2.77
N TYR A 60 -20.00 19.06 -2.98
CA TYR A 60 -20.79 19.65 -1.89
C TYR A 60 -21.68 18.61 -1.19
N PHE A 61 -22.06 18.87 0.06
CA PHE A 61 -23.03 18.07 0.84
C PHE A 61 -22.69 16.57 0.97
N CYS A 62 -21.49 16.26 1.46
CA CYS A 62 -20.99 14.90 1.66
C CYS A 62 -20.96 14.01 0.40
N ARG A 63 -21.05 14.58 -0.80
CA ARG A 63 -21.01 13.83 -2.06
C ARG A 63 -19.58 13.58 -2.51
N ARG A 64 -19.34 12.42 -3.14
CA ARG A 64 -18.02 11.98 -3.60
C ARG A 64 -18.09 11.29 -4.96
N SER A 65 -16.98 11.36 -5.68
CA SER A 65 -16.67 10.44 -6.77
C SER A 65 -15.35 9.74 -6.46
N LEU A 66 -15.18 8.53 -7.00
CA LEU A 66 -13.95 7.77 -6.88
C LEU A 66 -13.71 7.03 -8.20
N GLU A 67 -12.59 7.33 -8.85
CA GLU A 67 -12.06 6.54 -9.95
C GLU A 67 -10.90 5.66 -9.45
N VAL A 68 -10.87 4.42 -9.92
CA VAL A 68 -9.89 3.40 -9.56
C VAL A 68 -9.29 2.87 -10.86
N ASN A 69 -8.00 3.12 -11.08
CA ASN A 69 -7.33 2.82 -12.35
C ASN A 69 -5.97 2.13 -12.12
N SER A 70 -5.84 0.89 -12.61
CA SER A 70 -4.57 0.15 -12.55
C SER A 70 -3.60 0.48 -13.69
N ALA A 71 -4.04 1.16 -14.75
CA ALA A 71 -3.20 1.53 -15.90
C ALA A 71 -3.35 3.02 -16.28
N PRO A 72 -3.07 3.96 -15.36
CA PRO A 72 -3.10 5.39 -15.65
C PRO A 72 -2.04 5.77 -16.69
N SER A 73 -2.33 6.72 -17.58
CA SER A 73 -1.43 7.11 -18.67
C SER A 73 -0.22 7.93 -18.23
N ASN A 74 -0.29 8.62 -17.08
CA ASN A 74 0.80 9.44 -16.53
C ASN A 74 0.79 9.44 -14.99
N PRO A 75 1.06 8.29 -14.36
CA PRO A 75 0.85 8.15 -12.92
C PRO A 75 1.86 8.90 -12.03
N GLY A 76 3.00 9.31 -12.59
CA GLY A 76 4.18 9.66 -11.79
C GLY A 76 4.82 8.42 -11.12
N PRO A 77 5.85 8.64 -10.28
CA PRO A 77 6.54 7.56 -9.59
C PRO A 77 5.71 7.01 -8.41
N THR A 78 5.93 5.74 -8.10
CA THR A 78 5.38 5.09 -6.90
C THR A 78 6.39 5.09 -5.76
N LEU A 79 5.91 4.97 -4.52
CA LEU A 79 6.77 5.09 -3.33
C LEU A 79 7.81 3.98 -3.19
N ASP A 80 7.55 2.81 -3.76
CA ASP A 80 8.38 1.60 -3.68
C ASP A 80 8.92 1.15 -5.05
N GLY A 81 8.74 1.97 -6.09
CA GLY A 81 9.17 1.67 -7.45
C GLY A 81 8.33 0.60 -8.17
N ALA A 82 7.31 0.02 -7.52
CA ALA A 82 6.41 -0.92 -8.19
C ALA A 82 5.61 -0.20 -9.29
N PRO A 83 5.42 -0.79 -10.48
CA PRO A 83 4.62 -0.17 -11.52
C PRO A 83 3.15 -0.02 -11.09
N PHE A 84 2.41 0.82 -11.80
CA PHE A 84 0.97 0.71 -11.82
C PHE A 84 0.53 -0.54 -12.59
N GLY A 85 -0.45 -1.23 -12.04
CA GLY A 85 -1.04 -2.43 -12.60
C GLY A 85 -1.35 -3.46 -11.53
N LEU A 86 -2.03 -4.53 -11.93
CA LEU A 86 -2.29 -5.69 -11.10
C LEU A 86 -1.43 -6.83 -11.66
N TYR A 87 -0.44 -7.26 -10.89
CA TYR A 87 0.54 -8.25 -11.33
C TYR A 87 0.68 -9.38 -10.34
N LEU A 88 1.00 -10.55 -10.85
CA LEU A 88 1.62 -11.62 -10.08
C LEU A 88 3.14 -11.54 -10.24
N TYR A 89 3.84 -11.74 -9.13
CA TYR A 89 5.30 -11.84 -9.08
C TYR A 89 5.69 -13.27 -8.73
N ASP A 90 6.93 -13.65 -9.07
CA ASP A 90 7.50 -14.95 -8.74
C ASP A 90 6.63 -16.13 -9.20
N VAL A 91 6.08 -15.99 -10.42
CA VAL A 91 5.20 -16.97 -11.04
C VAL A 91 6.01 -18.19 -11.46
N SER A 92 5.67 -19.37 -10.91
CA SER A 92 6.27 -20.64 -11.30
C SER A 92 5.53 -21.22 -12.50
N LYS A 93 6.29 -21.77 -13.45
CA LYS A 93 5.74 -22.44 -14.64
C LYS A 93 4.96 -23.71 -14.32
N ASP A 94 5.24 -24.32 -13.16
CA ASP A 94 4.65 -25.58 -12.74
C ASP A 94 3.45 -25.34 -11.78
N ALA A 95 3.23 -24.09 -11.37
CA ALA A 95 2.14 -23.70 -10.48
C ALA A 95 0.85 -23.39 -11.26
N SER A 96 -0.29 -23.45 -10.56
CA SER A 96 -1.57 -22.96 -11.06
C SER A 96 -2.13 -21.83 -10.18
N TYR A 97 -2.88 -20.93 -10.81
CA TYR A 97 -3.33 -19.68 -10.20
C TYR A 97 -4.82 -19.48 -10.49
N SER A 98 -5.63 -19.27 -9.46
CA SER A 98 -7.09 -19.14 -9.60
C SER A 98 -7.70 -18.14 -8.61
N ASP A 99 -8.99 -17.86 -8.78
CA ASP A 99 -9.80 -17.06 -7.84
C ASP A 99 -9.23 -15.68 -7.50
N ALA A 100 -8.50 -15.08 -8.45
CA ALA A 100 -8.01 -13.72 -8.33
C ALA A 100 -9.19 -12.74 -8.13
N LYS A 101 -9.17 -12.00 -7.02
CA LYS A 101 -10.22 -11.03 -6.69
C LYS A 101 -9.65 -9.75 -6.10
N LEU A 102 -10.40 -8.67 -6.33
CA LEU A 102 -10.15 -7.34 -5.79
C LEU A 102 -11.41 -6.91 -5.04
N VAL A 103 -11.26 -6.50 -3.78
CA VAL A 103 -12.36 -6.01 -2.95
C VAL A 103 -12.05 -4.59 -2.52
N TYR A 104 -12.96 -3.67 -2.81
CA TYR A 104 -12.94 -2.33 -2.25
C TYR A 104 -13.98 -2.24 -1.14
N TRP A 105 -13.51 -1.98 0.08
CA TRP A 105 -14.33 -1.68 1.24
C TRP A 105 -14.47 -0.17 1.34
N VAL A 106 -15.64 0.39 1.11
CA VAL A 106 -15.89 1.84 1.23
C VAL A 106 -16.52 2.13 2.58
N ARG A 107 -16.00 3.14 3.30
CA ARG A 107 -16.47 3.50 4.64
C ARG A 107 -17.94 3.91 4.63
N GLY A 108 -18.71 3.31 5.53
CA GLY A 108 -20.13 3.56 5.70
C GLY A 108 -20.99 2.36 5.30
N THR A 109 -22.28 2.50 5.57
CA THR A 109 -23.32 1.54 5.21
C THR A 109 -23.88 1.90 3.83
N HIS A 110 -23.52 1.10 2.82
CA HIS A 110 -23.97 1.27 1.45
C HIS A 110 -24.81 0.07 1.04
N THR A 111 -26.10 0.30 0.78
CA THR A 111 -27.05 -0.71 0.32
C THR A 111 -27.82 -0.18 -0.88
N ALA A 112 -28.72 -0.98 -1.43
CA ALA A 112 -29.62 -0.51 -2.49
C ALA A 112 -30.50 0.67 -2.04
N THR A 113 -30.77 0.81 -0.73
CA THR A 113 -31.70 1.81 -0.18
C THR A 113 -31.01 2.88 0.67
N GLN A 114 -29.77 2.66 1.11
CA GLN A 114 -29.00 3.59 1.92
C GLN A 114 -27.68 3.91 1.23
N ASN A 115 -27.45 5.19 0.91
CA ASN A 115 -26.21 5.67 0.28
C ASN A 115 -25.68 4.76 -0.85
N PRO A 116 -26.49 4.39 -1.85
CA PRO A 116 -26.06 3.45 -2.88
C PRO A 116 -24.84 3.98 -3.63
N ILE A 117 -23.85 3.11 -3.82
CA ILE A 117 -22.71 3.36 -4.72
C ILE A 117 -22.90 2.48 -5.95
N THR A 118 -23.06 3.13 -7.10
CA THR A 118 -23.11 2.45 -8.40
C THR A 118 -21.77 2.60 -9.07
N TRP A 119 -21.05 1.49 -9.20
CA TRP A 119 -19.81 1.45 -9.98
C TRP A 119 -20.10 1.22 -11.45
N GLN A 120 -19.27 1.83 -12.28
CA GLN A 120 -19.31 1.74 -13.73
C GLN A 120 -17.93 1.33 -14.23
N THR A 121 -17.89 0.55 -15.30
CA THR A 121 -16.65 0.34 -16.05
C THR A 121 -16.25 1.65 -16.71
N ALA A 122 -14.96 1.97 -16.66
CA ALA A 122 -14.40 3.09 -17.37
C ALA A 122 -13.69 2.62 -18.65
N THR A 123 -13.35 3.55 -19.53
CA THR A 123 -12.67 3.23 -20.80
C THR A 123 -11.36 2.47 -20.53
N GLY A 124 -11.16 1.36 -21.23
CA GLY A 124 -10.00 0.49 -21.05
C GLY A 124 -10.15 -0.55 -19.94
N HIS A 125 -11.28 -0.61 -19.23
CA HIS A 125 -11.56 -1.74 -18.32
C HIS A 125 -11.58 -3.05 -19.10
N SER A 126 -10.82 -4.05 -18.65
CA SER A 126 -10.83 -5.37 -19.26
C SER A 126 -12.12 -6.12 -18.95
N SER A 127 -12.67 -6.80 -19.96
CA SER A 127 -13.81 -7.70 -19.77
C SER A 127 -13.49 -8.96 -18.97
N LEU A 128 -12.19 -9.21 -18.69
CA LEU A 128 -11.75 -10.30 -17.82
C LEU A 128 -11.89 -9.95 -16.33
N TRP A 129 -12.20 -8.70 -15.99
CA TRP A 129 -12.67 -8.35 -14.65
C TRP A 129 -14.21 -8.28 -14.66
N SER A 130 -14.84 -8.95 -13.70
CA SER A 130 -16.30 -9.00 -13.58
C SER A 130 -16.90 -7.62 -13.26
N GLY A 131 -18.24 -7.52 -13.22
CA GLY A 131 -18.89 -6.43 -12.50
C GLY A 131 -18.70 -6.54 -10.97
N PRO A 132 -18.95 -5.46 -10.21
CA PRO A 132 -18.91 -5.49 -8.76
C PRO A 132 -20.04 -6.37 -8.19
N VAL A 133 -19.71 -7.16 -7.18
CA VAL A 133 -20.68 -7.81 -6.30
C VAL A 133 -20.69 -7.07 -4.96
N LEU A 134 -21.83 -6.47 -4.62
CA LEU A 134 -22.06 -5.82 -3.33
C LEU A 134 -22.17 -6.89 -2.24
N GLY A 135 -21.39 -6.76 -1.16
CA GLY A 135 -21.54 -7.59 0.03
C GLY A 135 -22.16 -6.83 1.21
N ALA A 136 -22.31 -7.52 2.33
CA ALA A 136 -22.85 -6.93 3.56
C ALA A 136 -21.82 -5.98 4.23
N PRO A 137 -22.25 -4.85 4.79
CA PRO A 137 -21.39 -3.98 5.61
C PRO A 137 -20.80 -4.72 6.81
N GLN A 138 -19.52 -4.46 7.12
CA GLN A 138 -18.80 -5.09 8.22
C GLN A 138 -17.93 -4.07 8.97
N VAL A 139 -17.72 -4.31 10.26
CA VAL A 139 -16.77 -3.52 11.06
C VAL A 139 -15.35 -4.00 10.75
N LYS A 140 -14.48 -3.09 10.33
CA LYS A 140 -13.06 -3.34 10.05
C LYS A 140 -12.21 -3.12 11.29
N ALA A 141 -10.93 -3.46 11.21
CA ALA A 141 -9.98 -3.40 12.33
C ALA A 141 -9.79 -2.01 12.95
N ASP A 142 -10.15 -0.93 12.24
CA ASP A 142 -10.12 0.44 12.77
C ASP A 142 -11.42 0.84 13.50
N GLY A 143 -12.35 -0.10 13.69
CA GLY A 143 -13.59 0.10 14.43
C GLY A 143 -14.71 0.76 13.62
N PHE A 144 -14.50 1.09 12.34
CA PHE A 144 -15.53 1.66 11.48
C PHE A 144 -16.22 0.61 10.61
N VAL A 145 -17.46 0.88 10.22
CA VAL A 145 -18.22 0.07 9.27
C VAL A 145 -17.76 0.40 7.85
N TYR A 146 -17.55 -0.64 7.03
CA TYR A 146 -17.28 -0.54 5.61
C TYR A 146 -18.14 -1.52 4.82
N THR A 147 -18.52 -1.12 3.63
CA THR A 147 -19.26 -1.97 2.69
C THR A 147 -18.33 -2.49 1.58
N PRO A 148 -18.26 -3.81 1.33
CA PRO A 148 -17.41 -4.39 0.30
C PRO A 148 -18.06 -4.42 -1.08
N TYR A 149 -17.24 -4.16 -2.10
CA TYR A 149 -17.53 -4.37 -3.51
C TYR A 149 -16.45 -5.30 -4.08
N THR A 150 -16.86 -6.47 -4.59
CA THR A 150 -15.93 -7.51 -5.06
C THR A 150 -15.93 -7.62 -6.58
N TRP A 151 -14.75 -7.58 -7.19
CA TRP A 151 -14.52 -7.94 -8.59
C TRP A 151 -13.70 -9.22 -8.66
N LYS A 152 -14.07 -10.12 -9.56
CA LYS A 152 -13.33 -11.35 -9.83
C LYS A 152 -12.68 -11.27 -11.20
N TYR A 153 -11.45 -11.77 -11.30
CA TYR A 153 -10.79 -12.02 -12.57
C TYR A 153 -11.30 -13.35 -13.13
N THR A 154 -11.73 -13.35 -14.38
CA THR A 154 -12.30 -14.50 -15.10
C THR A 154 -11.41 -14.99 -16.23
N GLY A 155 -10.31 -14.30 -16.50
CA GLY A 155 -9.32 -14.74 -17.48
C GLY A 155 -8.51 -15.94 -16.99
N THR A 156 -7.97 -16.69 -17.94
CA THR A 156 -6.95 -17.71 -17.64
C THR A 156 -5.68 -17.02 -17.13
N ILE A 157 -5.13 -17.52 -16.03
CA ILE A 157 -3.84 -17.08 -15.49
C ILE A 157 -2.81 -18.14 -15.85
N ASP A 158 -2.14 -17.94 -16.99
CA ASP A 158 -1.17 -18.89 -17.54
C ASP A 158 0.26 -18.42 -17.25
N PRO A 159 1.07 -19.18 -16.48
CA PRO A 159 2.47 -18.89 -16.22
C PRO A 159 3.33 -18.68 -17.47
N ALA A 160 2.95 -19.22 -18.63
CA ALA A 160 3.66 -19.00 -19.89
C ALA A 160 3.60 -17.53 -20.35
N ASN A 161 2.65 -16.75 -19.85
CA ASN A 161 2.45 -15.33 -20.21
C ASN A 161 3.21 -14.36 -19.29
N VAL A 162 4.13 -14.84 -18.45
CA VAL A 162 5.04 -13.98 -17.70
C VAL A 162 5.88 -13.15 -18.66
N ALA A 163 5.81 -11.82 -18.53
CA ALA A 163 6.58 -10.89 -19.35
C ALA A 163 8.08 -11.02 -19.05
N SER A 164 8.92 -10.48 -19.94
CA SER A 164 10.39 -10.50 -19.80
C SER A 164 10.92 -9.82 -18.53
N ASP A 165 10.09 -8.99 -17.88
CA ASP A 165 10.39 -8.35 -16.60
C ASP A 165 10.02 -9.21 -15.37
N GLY A 166 9.56 -10.45 -15.59
CA GLY A 166 9.24 -11.42 -14.54
C GLY A 166 7.86 -11.25 -13.92
N ARG A 167 6.96 -10.49 -14.55
CA ARG A 167 5.60 -10.23 -14.03
C ARG A 167 4.54 -10.78 -14.97
N LEU A 168 3.47 -11.34 -14.39
CA LEU A 168 2.26 -11.69 -15.13
C LEU A 168 1.20 -10.62 -14.86
N TYR A 169 0.72 -9.96 -15.91
CA TYR A 169 -0.29 -8.90 -15.81
C TYR A 169 -1.71 -9.46 -15.83
N LEU A 170 -2.55 -9.04 -14.89
CA LEU A 170 -3.96 -9.45 -14.77
C LEU A 170 -4.91 -8.47 -15.47
N GLU A 171 -4.50 -7.93 -16.61
CA GLU A 171 -5.27 -6.95 -17.38
C GLU A 171 -5.62 -5.63 -16.65
N THR A 172 -6.17 -4.69 -17.42
CA THR A 172 -6.55 -3.37 -16.89
C THR A 172 -7.80 -3.46 -16.03
N PHE A 173 -7.68 -2.96 -14.80
CA PHE A 173 -8.78 -2.73 -13.88
C PHE A 173 -9.05 -1.23 -13.80
N HIS A 174 -10.15 -0.78 -14.43
CA HIS A 174 -10.52 0.63 -14.48
C HIS A 174 -12.02 0.83 -14.21
N VAL A 175 -12.39 1.34 -13.05
CA VAL A 175 -13.79 1.55 -12.66
C VAL A 175 -13.98 2.91 -12.02
N LYS A 176 -15.21 3.41 -12.03
CA LYS A 176 -15.57 4.67 -11.37
C LYS A 176 -16.93 4.59 -10.69
N ALA A 177 -17.08 5.29 -9.58
CA ALA A 177 -18.36 5.62 -8.98
C ALA A 177 -18.46 7.13 -8.87
N THR A 178 -19.59 7.71 -9.29
CA THR A 178 -19.74 9.17 -9.39
C THR A 178 -20.87 9.66 -8.50
N ASN A 179 -20.63 10.78 -7.81
CA ASN A 179 -21.63 11.53 -7.05
C ASN A 179 -22.46 10.70 -6.05
N PHE A 180 -21.83 9.75 -5.35
CA PHE A 180 -22.46 8.99 -4.28
C PHE A 180 -22.40 9.74 -2.93
N SER A 181 -23.30 9.41 -2.02
CA SER A 181 -23.42 10.06 -0.71
C SER A 181 -22.55 9.36 0.34
N MET A 182 -21.81 10.15 1.12
CA MET A 182 -21.12 9.72 2.35
C MET A 182 -21.85 10.23 3.61
N SER A 183 -23.10 10.66 3.49
CA SER A 183 -23.88 11.16 4.62
C SER A 183 -24.50 10.00 5.41
N GLU A 184 -24.09 9.80 6.65
CA GLU A 184 -24.63 8.77 7.54
C GLU A 184 -24.90 9.36 8.92
N ASN A 185 -26.08 9.08 9.48
CA ASN A 185 -26.50 9.58 10.81
C ASN A 185 -26.33 11.11 10.99
N GLY A 186 -26.59 11.88 9.93
CA GLY A 186 -26.46 13.35 9.95
C GLY A 186 -25.03 13.88 9.87
N GLN A 187 -24.03 13.03 9.58
CA GLN A 187 -22.63 13.42 9.47
C GLN A 187 -22.04 13.03 8.11
N CYS A 188 -21.07 13.81 7.62
CA CYS A 188 -20.27 13.41 6.47
C CYS A 188 -19.16 12.46 6.92
N LEU A 189 -19.23 11.20 6.51
CA LEU A 189 -18.11 10.28 6.67
C LEU A 189 -16.96 10.66 5.73
N PRO A 190 -15.69 10.48 6.14
CA PRO A 190 -14.57 10.58 5.23
C PRO A 190 -14.61 9.41 4.23
N LEU A 191 -14.14 9.66 3.00
CA LEU A 191 -13.97 8.61 1.98
C LEU A 191 -12.70 7.80 2.29
N ASP A 192 -12.76 7.02 3.36
CA ASP A 192 -11.77 5.99 3.63
C ASP A 192 -12.18 4.70 2.93
N TYR A 193 -11.18 3.95 2.47
CA TYR A 193 -11.42 2.67 1.84
C TYR A 193 -10.29 1.68 2.12
N TRP A 194 -10.65 0.40 2.24
CA TRP A 194 -9.67 -0.69 2.23
C TRP A 194 -9.66 -1.34 0.87
N THR A 195 -8.46 -1.56 0.35
CA THR A 195 -8.26 -2.38 -0.83
C THR A 195 -7.73 -3.73 -0.37
N TYR A 196 -8.50 -4.77 -0.62
CA TYR A 196 -8.13 -6.16 -0.39
C TYR A 196 -7.95 -6.85 -1.73
N ARG A 197 -6.91 -7.67 -1.83
CA ARG A 197 -6.56 -8.44 -3.02
C ARG A 197 -6.26 -9.85 -2.61
N GLU A 198 -6.70 -10.82 -3.39
CA GLU A 198 -6.50 -12.22 -3.09
C GLU A 198 -6.34 -13.04 -4.37
N ILE A 199 -5.59 -14.12 -4.27
CA ILE A 199 -5.47 -15.16 -5.29
C ILE A 199 -5.20 -16.51 -4.62
N VAL A 200 -5.69 -17.58 -5.22
CA VAL A 200 -5.32 -18.96 -4.86
C VAL A 200 -4.13 -19.39 -5.70
N VAL A 201 -3.11 -19.91 -5.05
CA VAL A 201 -1.88 -20.43 -5.67
C VAL A 201 -1.72 -21.88 -5.29
N ASP A 202 -1.70 -22.74 -6.29
CA ASP A 202 -1.25 -24.12 -6.19
C ASP A 202 0.20 -24.20 -6.68
N PRO A 203 1.19 -24.33 -5.78
CA PRO A 203 2.59 -24.16 -6.14
C PRO A 203 3.14 -25.27 -7.05
N ASP A 204 2.54 -26.47 -6.99
CA ASP A 204 2.99 -27.64 -7.74
C ASP A 204 1.97 -28.05 -8.83
N GLY A 205 0.89 -27.27 -8.97
CA GLY A 205 -0.20 -27.54 -9.89
C GLY A 205 -1.13 -28.67 -9.40
N PRO A 206 -2.23 -28.93 -10.12
CA PRO A 206 -3.35 -29.75 -9.62
C PRO A 206 -2.99 -31.23 -9.35
N THR A 207 -1.84 -31.69 -9.81
CA THR A 207 -1.32 -33.05 -9.59
C THR A 207 -0.16 -33.11 -8.61
N GLY A 208 0.24 -31.96 -8.06
CA GLY A 208 1.35 -31.82 -7.15
C GLY A 208 1.03 -32.26 -5.70
N PRO A 209 2.06 -32.47 -4.86
CA PRO A 209 1.87 -32.91 -3.49
C PRO A 209 1.45 -31.77 -2.53
N GLN A 210 1.74 -30.51 -2.85
CA GLN A 210 1.37 -29.36 -2.02
C GLN A 210 -0.09 -28.95 -2.22
N GLN A 211 -0.74 -28.54 -1.13
CA GLN A 211 -2.10 -28.02 -1.18
C GLN A 211 -2.12 -26.57 -1.70
N PRO A 212 -3.16 -26.15 -2.44
CA PRO A 212 -3.36 -24.76 -2.80
C PRO A 212 -3.44 -23.86 -1.58
N MET A 213 -2.84 -22.67 -1.65
CA MET A 213 -2.87 -21.66 -0.59
C MET A 213 -3.50 -20.36 -1.09
N THR A 214 -4.16 -19.65 -0.18
CA THR A 214 -4.75 -18.35 -0.49
C THR A 214 -3.78 -17.25 -0.07
N LEU A 215 -3.33 -16.44 -1.03
CA LEU A 215 -2.46 -15.30 -0.78
C LEU A 215 -3.26 -14.02 -0.82
N SER A 216 -3.17 -13.19 0.22
CA SER A 216 -3.88 -11.92 0.26
C SER A 216 -3.07 -10.74 0.78
N PHE A 217 -3.45 -9.56 0.30
CA PHE A 217 -2.90 -8.27 0.68
C PHE A 217 -4.03 -7.30 0.95
N GLU A 218 -3.97 -6.62 2.10
CA GLU A 218 -4.95 -5.59 2.45
C GLU A 218 -4.31 -4.28 2.92
N ARG A 219 -4.84 -3.15 2.44
CA ARG A 219 -4.39 -1.83 2.87
C ARG A 219 -5.54 -0.82 2.95
N ARG A 220 -5.58 -0.04 4.03
CA ARG A 220 -6.43 1.16 4.12
C ARG A 220 -5.77 2.35 3.45
N ASN A 221 -6.56 3.11 2.71
CA ASN A 221 -6.23 4.42 2.16
C ASN A 221 -7.39 5.40 2.40
N GLY A 222 -7.13 6.70 2.21
CA GLY A 222 -8.13 7.76 2.37
C GLY A 222 -7.66 8.90 3.27
N PRO A 223 -8.54 9.89 3.55
CA PRO A 223 -8.23 11.07 4.36
C PRO A 223 -7.79 10.76 5.78
N SER A 224 -8.23 9.64 6.36
CA SER A 224 -7.79 9.21 7.70
C SER A 224 -6.38 8.62 7.72
N GLY A 225 -5.66 8.65 6.59
CA GLY A 225 -4.32 8.12 6.44
C GLY A 225 -4.26 6.59 6.42
N PRO A 226 -3.07 6.00 6.17
CA PRO A 226 -2.89 4.56 6.25
C PRO A 226 -3.16 4.07 7.68
N TYR A 227 -3.82 2.92 7.82
CA TYR A 227 -3.89 2.23 9.12
C TYR A 227 -2.48 1.74 9.52
N PRO A 228 -2.12 1.69 10.82
CA PRO A 228 -0.75 1.47 11.26
C PRO A 228 -0.10 0.26 10.57
N PRO A 229 1.20 0.34 10.18
CA PRO A 229 1.85 -0.70 9.38
C PRO A 229 1.79 -2.13 9.95
N ARG A 230 1.69 -2.26 11.29
CA ARG A 230 1.59 -3.56 11.98
C ARG A 230 0.19 -4.21 11.91
N ALA A 231 -0.82 -3.46 11.47
CA ALA A 231 -2.20 -3.89 11.44
C ALA A 231 -2.79 -3.87 10.02
N GLN A 232 -1.95 -3.64 9.01
CA GLN A 232 -2.26 -3.99 7.61
C GLN A 232 -2.08 -5.50 7.47
N GLY A 233 -3.19 -6.21 7.25
CA GLY A 233 -3.21 -7.66 7.15
C GLY A 233 -2.42 -8.14 5.95
N ARG A 234 -1.50 -9.07 6.19
CA ARG A 234 -0.84 -9.87 5.16
C ARG A 234 -0.87 -11.30 5.61
N SER A 235 -1.43 -12.14 4.76
CA SER A 235 -1.54 -13.55 5.05
C SER A 235 -1.28 -14.33 3.78
N ALA A 236 -0.29 -15.21 3.83
CA ALA A 236 -0.36 -16.45 3.09
C ALA A 236 -1.18 -17.38 3.98
N VAL A 237 -2.47 -17.57 3.68
CA VAL A 237 -3.31 -18.54 4.39
C VAL A 237 -3.06 -19.88 3.74
N THR A 238 -2.27 -20.73 4.42
CA THR A 238 -2.26 -22.17 4.14
C THR A 238 -3.56 -22.76 4.69
N PRO A 239 -4.28 -23.64 3.96
CA PRO A 239 -5.56 -24.19 4.42
C PRO A 239 -5.51 -24.91 5.78
N ASP A 240 -4.32 -25.37 6.20
CA ASP A 240 -4.14 -26.09 7.47
C ASP A 240 -4.15 -25.19 8.72
N ALA A 241 -4.10 -23.86 8.54
CA ALA A 241 -4.04 -22.90 9.65
C ALA A 241 -5.42 -22.61 10.28
N GLU A 242 -6.51 -22.68 9.52
CA GLU A 242 -7.86 -22.48 10.07
C GLU A 242 -8.43 -23.74 10.75
N ALA A 243 -8.05 -24.94 10.30
CA ALA A 243 -8.49 -26.19 10.93
C ALA A 243 -7.85 -26.42 12.31
N THR A 244 -6.67 -25.86 12.56
CA THR A 244 -5.96 -26.04 13.85
C THR A 244 -6.45 -25.06 14.92
N ALA A 245 -6.98 -23.90 14.52
CA ALA A 245 -7.48 -22.88 15.45
C ALA A 245 -8.84 -23.26 16.06
N GLU A 246 -9.75 -23.91 15.31
CA GLU A 246 -11.02 -24.39 15.86
C GLU A 246 -10.87 -25.63 16.76
N LEU A 247 -9.90 -26.51 16.49
CA LEU A 247 -9.67 -27.70 17.31
C LEU A 247 -9.08 -27.38 18.70
N GLN A 248 -8.32 -26.29 18.85
CA GLN A 248 -7.77 -25.88 20.16
C GLN A 248 -8.77 -25.11 21.03
N GLN A 249 -9.81 -24.50 20.44
CA GLN A 249 -10.89 -23.86 21.21
C GLN A 249 -11.96 -24.84 21.70
N LEU A 250 -12.08 -26.02 21.08
CA LEU A 250 -12.99 -27.08 21.54
C LEU A 250 -12.36 -28.03 22.57
N SER A 251 -11.08 -27.85 22.90
CA SER A 251 -10.35 -28.68 23.89
C SER A 251 -9.81 -27.90 25.09
N SER A 252 -10.34 -26.70 25.37
CA SER A 252 -9.99 -25.90 26.56
C SER A 252 -11.19 -25.72 27.50
#